data_AF-A0A0G2FVF6-F1
#
_entry.id   AF-A0A0G2FVF6-F1
#
_cell.length_a   1.000
_cell.length_b   1.000
_cell.length_c   1.000
_cell.angle_alpha   90.00
_cell.angle_beta   90.00
_cell.angle_gamma   90.00
#
_symmetry.space_group_name_H-M   'P 1'
#
loop_
_entity.id
_entity.type
_entity.pdbx_description
1 polymer ?
#
loop_
_entity_poly.entity_id
_entity_poly.type
_entity_poly.pdbx_seq_one_letter_code
_entity_poly.pdbx_strand_id
1 'polypeptide(L)'
;MDPDEANPHQQHDQDDGPFHRISPARVATGLSNGIRRTITFITEPLSPARSEWEIESAPSTPGLEKFRRWSTIRKSTDASNLSATRPATPEEPRNFMTLPAEIQIVILQHLDFGDIERLRRTCKYWYNFATPRLVRSIWGPDTFRAILIRHCKICLTYCPRDVARLNTTPLDAGYPLSSRCVKCTIQSRDGTVKIGRKTTLGNFTEYWTCRWCGWPITADSSTGHPQFHKRCYDRYAIVLLAFFLLGWIQFFLGIAGSGLCWHYFRKDKLVLAPTIVGFLLMWICITLIMFRGNKVRTYNIALFLELAIIGLWIAPVYSIVKGLGHESSKKPSTIATLVLVGINMLFRLLNIIGNIVLISEYDRTRHYVPRIPIWRRFMNPILTALIFWTYPQHAERKFPPDYS
;
A
#
# COMPACT_ATOMS: atom_id res chain seq x y z
N MET A 1 -51.29 -13.47 -38.50
CA MET A 1 -51.73 -14.23 -37.31
C MET A 1 -50.94 -13.68 -36.14
N ASP A 2 -51.55 -12.67 -35.53
CA ASP A 2 -51.27 -12.09 -34.20
C ASP A 2 -51.45 -13.14 -33.07
N PRO A 3 -51.26 -12.79 -31.77
CA PRO A 3 -50.15 -12.09 -31.11
C PRO A 3 -49.87 -12.74 -29.73
N ASP A 4 -49.10 -12.07 -28.85
CA ASP A 4 -49.17 -12.03 -27.36
C ASP A 4 -47.75 -11.79 -26.81
N GLU A 5 -47.32 -10.53 -26.62
CA GLU A 5 -47.53 -9.68 -25.42
C GLU A 5 -47.12 -10.33 -24.09
N ALA A 6 -46.08 -9.77 -23.46
CA ALA A 6 -46.14 -9.31 -22.06
C ALA A 6 -44.86 -8.55 -21.68
N ASN A 7 -44.97 -7.22 -21.75
CA ASN A 7 -44.23 -6.27 -20.93
C ASN A 7 -44.90 -6.24 -19.54
N PRO A 8 -44.18 -5.94 -18.44
CA PRO A 8 -44.81 -5.17 -17.38
C PRO A 8 -43.96 -3.96 -16.98
N HIS A 9 -44.50 -2.79 -17.33
CA HIS A 9 -44.28 -1.54 -16.63
C HIS A 9 -44.90 -1.62 -15.22
N GLN A 10 -44.13 -1.22 -14.22
CA GLN A 10 -44.44 -0.07 -13.36
C GLN A 10 -45.83 0.02 -12.69
N GLN A 11 -45.89 -0.24 -11.38
CA GLN A 11 -46.81 0.41 -10.40
C GLN A 11 -46.29 0.08 -8.98
N HIS A 12 -45.78 1.04 -8.21
CA HIS A 12 -46.41 2.11 -7.40
C HIS A 12 -46.82 1.65 -5.98
N ASP A 13 -46.53 2.56 -5.04
CA ASP A 13 -46.92 2.66 -3.63
C ASP A 13 -46.03 1.97 -2.58
N GLN A 14 -45.18 2.76 -1.90
CA GLN A 14 -45.46 3.54 -0.68
C GLN A 14 -45.61 2.63 0.55
N ASP A 15 -44.53 2.54 1.32
CA ASP A 15 -44.62 2.42 2.77
C ASP A 15 -43.48 3.23 3.40
N ASP A 16 -43.88 4.36 3.97
CA ASP A 16 -43.10 5.19 4.87
C ASP A 16 -42.85 4.44 6.19
N GLY A 17 -41.60 4.35 6.61
CA GLY A 17 -41.23 3.84 7.93
C GLY A 17 -39.81 4.28 8.33
N PRO A 18 -39.61 4.89 9.51
CA PRO A 18 -38.40 5.64 9.79
C PRO A 18 -37.24 4.71 10.15
N PHE A 19 -36.21 4.68 9.31
CA PHE A 19 -34.91 4.10 9.69
C PHE A 19 -34.24 5.02 10.73
N HIS A 20 -34.43 4.66 11.99
CA HIS A 20 -33.64 5.19 13.10
C HIS A 20 -32.14 4.98 12.81
N ARG A 21 -31.42 6.09 12.67
CA ARG A 21 -29.96 6.17 12.86
C ARG A 21 -29.64 5.67 14.27
N ILE A 22 -29.09 4.46 14.39
CA ILE A 22 -28.40 4.07 15.61
C ILE A 22 -26.95 4.57 15.48
N SER A 23 -26.74 5.77 16.02
CA SER A 23 -25.42 6.25 16.43
C SER A 23 -24.88 5.30 17.51
N PRO A 24 -23.59 4.94 17.54
CA PRO A 24 -23.03 4.07 18.57
C PRO A 24 -22.80 4.89 19.84
N ALA A 25 -23.89 5.23 20.51
CA ALA A 25 -23.90 5.63 21.90
C ALA A 25 -25.16 5.02 22.51
N ARG A 26 -24.97 4.11 23.46
CA ARG A 26 -25.99 3.35 24.20
C ARG A 26 -26.65 2.20 23.42
N VAL A 27 -26.00 1.04 23.45
CA VAL A 27 -26.75 -0.21 23.65
C VAL A 27 -26.89 -0.35 25.16
N ALA A 28 -28.11 -0.15 25.65
CA ALA A 28 -28.46 -0.31 27.05
C ALA A 28 -28.20 -1.76 27.48
N THR A 29 -27.20 -1.96 28.31
CA THR A 29 -27.02 -3.21 29.05
C THR A 29 -28.13 -3.29 30.10
N GLY A 30 -28.94 -4.35 30.01
CA GLY A 30 -29.86 -4.73 31.07
C GLY A 30 -29.08 -5.15 32.31
N LEU A 31 -28.73 -4.19 33.17
CA LEU A 31 -28.34 -4.44 34.55
C LEU A 31 -29.60 -4.57 35.41
N SER A 32 -29.63 -5.58 36.28
CA SER A 32 -30.66 -5.77 37.28
C SER A 32 -30.85 -4.53 38.16
N ASN A 33 -32.09 -4.23 38.53
CA ASN A 33 -32.51 -3.03 39.26
C ASN A 33 -31.83 -2.83 40.64
N GLY A 34 -31.03 -3.78 41.13
CA GLY A 34 -30.31 -3.70 42.40
C GLY A 34 -29.04 -2.85 42.40
N ILE A 35 -28.41 -2.60 41.25
CA ILE A 35 -27.15 -1.84 41.17
C ILE A 35 -27.39 -0.35 40.78
N ARG A 36 -28.60 -0.01 40.32
CA ARG A 36 -28.98 1.35 39.90
C ARG A 36 -29.03 2.41 41.02
N ARG A 37 -29.03 2.01 42.30
CA ARG A 37 -29.13 2.97 43.41
C ARG A 37 -27.79 3.49 43.95
N THR A 38 -26.65 2.91 43.55
CA THR A 38 -25.34 3.30 44.13
C THR A 38 -24.48 4.13 43.17
N ILE A 39 -24.88 4.30 41.91
CA ILE A 39 -24.09 5.01 40.89
C ILE A 39 -24.97 6.04 40.16
N THR A 40 -25.53 6.99 40.91
CA THR A 40 -26.18 8.19 40.35
C THR A 40 -25.60 9.50 40.89
N PHE A 41 -24.44 9.47 41.56
CA PHE A 41 -23.83 10.69 42.11
C PHE A 41 -22.61 11.23 41.35
N ILE A 42 -22.18 10.58 40.28
CA ILE A 42 -21.08 11.09 39.46
C ILE A 42 -21.43 10.79 38.01
N THR A 43 -22.09 11.72 37.32
CA THR A 43 -21.91 12.04 35.89
C THR A 43 -23.06 12.93 35.40
N GLU A 44 -22.77 14.23 35.32
CA GLU A 44 -23.25 15.06 34.22
C GLU A 44 -22.04 15.69 33.49
N PRO A 45 -22.20 16.07 32.21
CA PRO A 45 -21.15 15.93 31.21
C PRO A 45 -20.44 17.25 30.92
N LEU A 46 -19.13 17.18 30.66
CA LEU A 46 -18.44 18.19 29.87
C LEU A 46 -18.15 17.63 28.47
N SER A 47 -18.63 18.37 27.49
CA SER A 47 -18.54 18.10 26.05
C SER A 47 -17.23 18.67 25.46
N PRO A 48 -16.96 18.58 24.13
CA PRO A 48 -15.66 18.17 23.58
C PRO A 48 -14.76 19.30 23.04
N ALA A 49 -13.46 19.05 23.03
CA ALA A 49 -12.46 19.63 22.12
C ALA A 49 -11.32 18.59 22.00
N ARG A 50 -10.92 18.08 20.82
CA ARG A 50 -10.04 18.72 19.80
C ARG A 50 -8.76 19.24 20.47
N SER A 51 -7.52 18.89 20.13
CA SER A 51 -6.85 18.37 18.92
C SER A 51 -5.43 17.91 19.32
N GLU A 52 -4.73 17.24 18.39
CA GLU A 52 -3.27 17.30 18.13
C GLU A 52 -2.30 17.14 19.30
N TRP A 53 -1.39 16.15 19.21
CA TRP A 53 0.07 16.41 19.18
C TRP A 53 0.79 15.20 18.55
N GLU A 54 1.60 15.53 17.55
CA GLU A 54 2.55 14.66 16.88
C GLU A 54 3.82 14.41 17.71
N ILE A 55 4.56 13.43 17.22
CA ILE A 55 5.80 12.82 17.69
C ILE A 55 6.98 13.81 17.66
N GLU A 56 7.80 13.85 18.72
CA GLU A 56 9.24 14.07 18.53
C GLU A 56 10.10 13.35 19.59
N SER A 57 11.30 13.02 19.12
CA SER A 57 12.28 12.02 19.54
C SER A 57 12.97 12.23 20.89
N ALA A 58 13.20 11.11 21.60
CA ALA A 58 14.23 10.99 22.63
C ALA A 58 15.56 10.50 22.01
N PRO A 59 16.70 11.00 22.52
CA PRO A 59 17.89 10.16 22.61
C PRO A 59 18.52 10.16 24.02
N SER A 60 18.87 8.93 24.44
CA SER A 60 20.05 8.52 25.23
C SER A 60 20.46 9.26 26.51
N THR A 61 20.40 8.53 27.63
CA THR A 61 21.23 8.65 28.83
C THR A 61 22.73 8.74 28.53
N PRO A 62 23.53 9.37 29.42
CA PRO A 62 24.33 8.55 30.34
C PRO A 62 24.56 9.16 31.75
N GLY A 63 24.94 8.30 32.71
CA GLY A 63 26.01 8.64 33.66
C GLY A 63 25.65 8.79 35.15
N LEU A 64 25.86 7.71 35.91
CA LEU A 64 26.25 7.75 37.32
C LEU A 64 27.54 8.59 37.49
N GLU A 65 27.61 9.44 38.53
CA GLU A 65 28.59 9.33 39.63
C GLU A 65 28.57 10.56 40.56
N LYS A 66 28.65 10.27 41.86
CA LYS A 66 29.31 11.04 42.93
C LYS A 66 28.95 12.53 43.08
N PHE A 67 28.31 12.88 44.20
CA PHE A 67 28.95 13.86 45.09
C PHE A 67 28.73 13.55 46.56
N ARG A 68 29.87 13.46 47.23
CA ARG A 68 30.12 13.19 48.64
C ARG A 68 29.93 14.47 49.45
N ARG A 69 29.45 14.30 50.69
CA ARG A 69 30.01 14.89 51.92
C ARG A 69 29.95 16.43 52.04
N TRP A 70 29.01 16.89 52.87
CA TRP A 70 29.37 17.85 53.93
C TRP A 70 28.58 17.55 55.20
N SER A 71 29.30 17.12 56.24
CA SER A 71 28.87 17.13 57.62
C SER A 71 29.63 18.25 58.31
N THR A 72 28.96 19.17 59.01
CA THR A 72 29.49 19.76 60.25
C THR A 72 28.39 20.53 60.99
N ILE A 73 28.06 20.00 62.17
CA ILE A 73 27.98 20.71 63.46
C ILE A 73 27.00 21.90 63.56
N ARG A 74 25.89 21.65 64.28
CA ARG A 74 25.58 22.47 65.46
C ARG A 74 24.88 21.62 66.52
N LYS A 75 25.48 21.62 67.71
CA LYS A 75 25.05 20.96 68.94
C LYS A 75 24.42 22.07 69.80
N SER A 76 23.12 22.01 70.03
CA SER A 76 22.50 22.69 71.17
C SER A 76 21.32 21.85 71.63
N THR A 77 21.51 21.31 72.81
CA THR A 77 20.56 20.71 73.73
C THR A 77 19.25 21.50 73.76
N ASP A 78 18.12 20.80 73.68
CA ASP A 78 17.03 20.95 74.64
C ASP A 78 16.15 19.70 74.64
N ALA A 79 16.03 19.13 75.82
CA ALA A 79 15.18 18.00 76.13
C ALA A 79 13.75 18.50 76.29
N SER A 80 12.86 18.13 75.39
CA SER A 80 11.43 17.96 75.68
C SER A 80 10.72 17.35 74.47
N ASN A 81 9.75 16.48 74.77
CA ASN A 81 8.75 15.91 73.87
C ASN A 81 9.19 14.67 73.07
N LEU A 82 9.16 13.53 73.77
CA LEU A 82 8.71 12.28 73.18
C LEU A 82 7.33 12.49 72.54
N SER A 83 7.33 12.70 71.23
CA SER A 83 6.17 12.50 70.37
C SER A 83 6.64 11.62 69.24
N ALA A 84 6.39 10.31 69.39
CA ALA A 84 6.66 9.31 68.37
C ALA A 84 5.88 9.67 67.10
N THR A 85 6.53 10.43 66.22
CA THR A 85 6.02 10.73 64.89
C THR A 85 6.30 9.50 64.05
N ARG A 86 5.27 8.68 63.87
CA ARG A 86 5.26 7.54 62.95
C ARG A 86 5.83 8.01 61.60
N PRO A 87 6.87 7.35 61.05
CA PRO A 87 7.40 7.75 59.75
C PRO A 87 6.28 7.68 58.72
N ALA A 88 6.08 8.77 57.97
CA ALA A 88 5.17 8.82 56.86
C ALA A 88 5.48 7.63 55.95
N THR A 89 4.48 6.77 55.75
CA THR A 89 4.55 5.67 54.78
C THR A 89 4.98 6.25 53.43
N PRO A 90 5.98 5.65 52.74
CA PRO A 90 6.36 6.09 51.41
C PRO A 90 5.11 6.17 50.53
N GLU A 91 4.94 7.26 49.77
CA GLU A 91 3.86 7.34 48.78
C GLU A 91 3.94 6.12 47.87
N GLU A 92 2.94 5.25 47.95
CA GLU A 92 2.90 4.03 47.17
C GLU A 92 2.93 4.43 45.69
N PRO A 93 3.82 3.84 44.87
CA PRO A 93 3.96 4.26 43.49
C PRO A 93 2.61 4.12 42.79
N ARG A 94 2.13 5.22 42.19
CA ARG A 94 0.85 5.30 41.47
C ARG A 94 0.92 4.47 40.20
N ASN A 95 0.85 3.17 40.37
CA ASN A 95 0.94 2.19 39.30
C ASN A 95 -0.46 1.73 38.96
N PHE A 96 -0.72 1.53 37.68
CA PHE A 96 -2.01 1.03 37.20
C PHE A 96 -2.43 -0.32 37.84
N MET A 97 -1.47 -1.08 38.36
CA MET A 97 -1.67 -2.36 39.05
C MET A 97 -2.16 -2.23 40.50
N THR A 98 -2.04 -1.07 41.12
CA THR A 98 -2.51 -0.82 42.50
C THR A 98 -3.98 -0.40 42.55
N LEU A 99 -4.61 -0.20 41.39
CA LEU A 99 -6.04 0.06 41.29
C LEU A 99 -6.86 -1.15 41.79
N PRO A 100 -7.98 -0.94 42.50
CA PRO A 100 -8.92 -2.01 42.83
C PRO A 100 -9.39 -2.78 41.59
N ALA A 101 -9.61 -4.10 41.75
CA ALA A 101 -9.96 -5.00 40.66
C ALA A 101 -11.24 -4.56 39.92
N GLU A 102 -12.18 -3.94 40.63
CA GLU A 102 -13.42 -3.41 40.09
C GLU A 102 -13.14 -2.31 39.06
N ILE A 103 -12.24 -1.38 39.37
CA ILE A 103 -11.85 -0.30 38.47
C ILE A 103 -11.12 -0.88 37.26
N GLN A 104 -10.25 -1.87 37.48
CA GLN A 104 -9.56 -2.55 36.39
C GLN A 104 -10.54 -3.26 35.44
N ILE A 105 -11.59 -3.91 35.95
CA ILE A 105 -12.64 -4.52 35.13
C ILE A 105 -13.40 -3.45 34.34
N VAL A 106 -13.74 -2.31 34.95
CA VAL A 106 -14.37 -1.19 34.25
C VAL A 106 -13.48 -0.66 33.13
N ILE A 107 -12.16 -0.61 33.34
CA ILE A 107 -11.23 -0.20 32.28
C ILE A 107 -11.22 -1.25 31.16
N LEU A 108 -11.17 -2.55 31.47
CA LEU A 108 -11.26 -3.60 30.48
C LEU A 108 -12.56 -3.53 29.65
N GLN A 109 -13.68 -3.12 30.25
CA GLN A 109 -14.95 -2.94 29.53
C GLN A 109 -14.90 -1.83 28.46
N HIS A 110 -13.99 -0.87 28.60
CA HIS A 110 -13.80 0.23 27.64
C HIS A 110 -12.73 -0.07 26.58
N LEU A 111 -12.04 -1.19 26.68
CA LEU A 111 -11.01 -1.61 25.71
C LEU A 111 -11.60 -2.54 24.66
N ASP A 112 -11.16 -2.38 23.40
CA ASP A 112 -11.47 -3.35 22.35
C ASP A 112 -10.78 -4.70 22.62
N PHE A 113 -11.31 -5.78 22.04
CA PHE A 113 -10.72 -7.11 22.16
C PHE A 113 -9.22 -7.13 21.81
N GLY A 114 -8.84 -6.41 20.77
CA GLY A 114 -7.43 -6.30 20.37
C GLY A 114 -6.54 -5.60 21.40
N ASP A 115 -7.06 -4.61 22.11
CA ASP A 115 -6.33 -3.88 23.15
C ASP A 115 -6.21 -4.69 24.43
N ILE A 116 -7.25 -5.44 24.81
CA ILE A 116 -7.15 -6.40 25.93
C ILE A 116 -6.09 -7.47 25.63
N GLU A 117 -6.06 -8.01 24.42
CA GLU A 117 -5.05 -9.01 24.03
C GLU A 117 -3.64 -8.41 23.99
N ARG A 118 -3.48 -7.16 23.54
CA ARG A 118 -2.21 -6.42 23.64
C ARG A 118 -1.80 -6.21 25.09
N LEU A 119 -2.72 -5.79 25.95
CA LEU A 119 -2.49 -5.55 27.37
C LEU A 119 -2.02 -6.84 28.08
N ARG A 120 -2.66 -7.98 27.79
CA ARG A 120 -2.24 -9.30 28.28
C ARG A 120 -0.81 -9.68 27.92
N ARG A 121 -0.29 -9.19 26.79
CA ARG A 121 1.09 -9.46 26.34
C ARG A 121 2.13 -8.54 26.97
N THR A 122 1.71 -7.48 27.66
CA THR A 122 2.65 -6.52 28.28
C THR A 122 3.32 -7.07 29.54
N CYS A 123 2.58 -7.76 30.40
CA CYS A 123 3.11 -8.28 31.66
C CYS A 123 2.29 -9.47 32.21
N LYS A 124 2.92 -10.23 33.13
CA LYS A 124 2.34 -11.41 33.77
C LYS A 124 1.07 -11.10 34.58
N TYR A 125 0.99 -9.90 35.16
CA TYR A 125 -0.19 -9.47 35.91
C TYR A 125 -1.43 -9.42 35.01
N TRP A 126 -1.39 -8.64 33.92
CA TRP A 126 -2.51 -8.54 32.98
C TRP A 126 -2.83 -9.85 32.29
N TYR A 127 -1.83 -10.68 32.02
CA TYR A 127 -2.04 -12.03 31.51
C TYR A 127 -2.89 -12.90 32.45
N ASN A 128 -2.63 -12.82 33.75
CA ASN A 128 -3.36 -13.59 34.77
C ASN A 128 -4.69 -12.95 35.17
N PHE A 129 -4.78 -11.62 35.16
CA PHE A 129 -5.98 -10.88 35.53
C PHE A 129 -7.05 -10.94 34.43
N ALA A 130 -6.70 -10.59 33.19
CA ALA A 130 -7.61 -10.59 32.04
C ALA A 130 -7.77 -12.00 31.45
N THR A 131 -8.23 -12.96 32.25
CA THR A 131 -8.42 -14.35 31.82
C THR A 131 -9.43 -14.46 30.66
N PRO A 132 -9.34 -15.47 29.77
CA PRO A 132 -10.30 -15.63 28.68
C PRO A 132 -11.75 -15.78 29.18
N ARG A 133 -11.95 -16.30 30.40
CA ARG A 133 -13.27 -16.41 31.04
C ARG A 133 -13.81 -15.03 31.42
N LEU A 134 -12.99 -14.19 32.07
CA LEU A 134 -13.37 -12.82 32.42
C LEU A 134 -13.70 -11.99 31.17
N VAL A 135 -12.87 -12.10 30.13
CA VAL A 135 -13.07 -11.39 28.87
C VAL A 135 -14.38 -11.80 28.20
N ARG A 136 -14.74 -13.10 28.21
CA ARG A 136 -16.04 -13.56 27.71
C ARG A 136 -17.22 -13.07 28.56
N SER A 137 -17.06 -13.00 29.89
CA SER A 137 -18.14 -12.53 30.77
C SER A 137 -18.41 -11.03 30.64
N ILE A 138 -17.42 -10.24 30.24
CA ILE A 138 -17.58 -8.79 30.01
C ILE A 138 -18.58 -8.51 28.88
N TRP A 139 -18.54 -9.27 27.78
CA TRP A 139 -19.41 -9.03 26.61
C TRP A 139 -20.58 -10.03 26.46
N GLY A 140 -20.51 -11.19 27.11
CA GLY A 140 -21.40 -12.31 26.87
C GLY A 140 -21.00 -13.15 25.65
N PRO A 141 -21.48 -14.40 25.55
CA PRO A 141 -21.00 -15.38 24.55
C PRO A 141 -21.29 -14.96 23.10
N ASP A 142 -22.50 -14.47 22.82
CA ASP A 142 -22.92 -14.13 21.44
C ASP A 142 -22.27 -12.85 20.95
N THR A 143 -22.24 -11.81 21.78
CA THR A 143 -21.58 -10.54 21.48
C THR A 143 -20.07 -10.75 21.30
N PHE A 144 -19.44 -11.57 22.14
CA PHE A 144 -18.02 -11.88 22.00
C PHE A 144 -17.72 -12.58 20.68
N ARG A 145 -18.57 -13.52 20.24
CA ARG A 145 -18.43 -14.15 18.93
C ARG A 145 -18.52 -13.14 17.80
N ALA A 146 -19.49 -12.21 17.84
CA ALA A 146 -19.62 -11.15 16.84
C ALA A 146 -18.40 -10.21 16.83
N ILE A 147 -17.86 -9.88 18.01
CA ILE A 147 -16.64 -9.09 18.16
C ILE A 147 -15.46 -9.80 17.49
N LEU A 148 -15.26 -11.10 17.75
CA LEU A 148 -14.15 -11.86 17.15
C LEU A 148 -14.21 -11.90 15.62
N ILE A 149 -15.41 -12.02 15.03
CA ILE A 149 -15.61 -12.00 13.58
C ILE A 149 -15.25 -10.63 12.96
N ARG A 150 -15.45 -9.54 13.71
CA ARG A 150 -15.12 -8.17 13.26
C ARG A 150 -13.67 -7.76 13.51
N HIS A 151 -12.88 -8.60 14.17
CA HIS A 151 -11.46 -8.36 14.44
C HIS A 151 -10.57 -9.15 13.51
N CYS A 152 -9.53 -8.51 12.97
CA CYS A 152 -8.54 -9.21 12.16
C CYS A 152 -7.66 -10.12 13.02
N LYS A 153 -7.54 -11.40 12.65
CA LYS A 153 -6.68 -12.41 13.29
C LYS A 153 -5.21 -11.98 13.42
N ILE A 154 -4.70 -11.18 12.48
CA ILE A 154 -3.28 -10.81 12.38
C ILE A 154 -3.00 -9.54 13.19
N CYS A 155 -3.66 -8.43 12.87
CA CYS A 155 -3.39 -7.14 13.53
C CYS A 155 -4.28 -6.86 14.75
N LEU A 156 -5.29 -7.70 15.01
CA LEU A 156 -6.28 -7.54 16.08
C LEU A 156 -6.99 -6.19 16.06
N THR A 157 -7.03 -5.51 14.90
CA THR A 157 -7.73 -4.24 14.75
C THR A 157 -9.20 -4.51 14.49
N TYR A 158 -10.06 -3.79 15.20
CA TYR A 158 -11.50 -3.78 14.95
C TYR A 158 -11.80 -3.19 13.57
N CYS A 159 -12.55 -3.91 12.75
CA CYS A 159 -12.96 -3.49 11.42
C CYS A 159 -14.50 -3.38 11.39
N PRO A 160 -15.08 -2.21 11.75
CA PRO A 160 -16.52 -2.03 11.79
C PRO A 160 -17.16 -2.07 10.40
N ARG A 161 -16.37 -1.73 9.38
CA ARG A 161 -16.82 -1.73 7.99
C ARG A 161 -16.54 -3.08 7.35
N ASP A 162 -17.60 -3.73 6.93
CA ASP A 162 -17.57 -5.04 6.30
C ASP A 162 -16.81 -5.05 4.96
N VAL A 163 -16.66 -3.89 4.33
CA VAL A 163 -15.85 -3.64 3.13
C VAL A 163 -14.34 -3.56 3.38
N ALA A 164 -13.87 -3.61 4.64
CA ALA A 164 -12.44 -3.58 4.98
C ALA A 164 -11.89 -4.95 5.40
N ARG A 165 -12.74 -5.98 5.44
CA ARG A 165 -12.41 -7.36 5.84
C ARG A 165 -12.83 -8.36 4.77
N LEU A 166 -12.09 -9.47 4.71
CA LEU A 166 -12.51 -10.63 3.93
C LEU A 166 -13.72 -11.30 4.57
N ASN A 167 -14.54 -11.93 3.73
CA ASN A 167 -15.61 -12.81 4.23
C ASN A 167 -15.00 -13.97 5.02
N THR A 168 -15.68 -14.38 6.10
CA THR A 168 -15.29 -15.52 6.93
C THR A 168 -16.43 -16.50 7.04
N THR A 169 -16.12 -17.78 6.91
CA THR A 169 -17.08 -18.87 7.05
C THR A 169 -16.78 -19.71 8.30
N PRO A 170 -17.78 -20.44 8.84
CA PRO A 170 -17.56 -21.39 9.94
C PRO A 170 -16.58 -22.52 9.60
N LEU A 171 -16.30 -22.74 8.31
CA LEU A 171 -15.35 -23.73 7.82
C LEU A 171 -13.88 -23.25 7.93
N ASP A 172 -13.67 -21.96 8.18
CA ASP A 172 -12.32 -21.40 8.24
C ASP A 172 -11.57 -21.80 9.52
N ALA A 173 -10.29 -22.12 9.37
CA ALA A 173 -9.43 -22.49 10.48
C ALA A 173 -9.28 -21.36 11.52
N GLY A 174 -9.74 -21.63 12.75
CA GLY A 174 -9.70 -20.68 13.87
C GLY A 174 -10.93 -19.77 13.96
N TYR A 175 -12.03 -20.13 13.30
CA TYR A 175 -13.33 -19.49 13.52
C TYR A 175 -13.70 -19.54 15.03
N PRO A 176 -14.21 -18.45 15.62
CA PRO A 176 -14.69 -17.21 14.99
C PRO A 176 -13.61 -16.14 14.71
N LEU A 177 -12.39 -16.26 15.24
CA LEU A 177 -11.28 -15.33 14.97
C LEU A 177 -10.49 -15.74 13.71
N SER A 178 -11.20 -16.00 12.62
CA SER A 178 -10.60 -16.34 11.32
C SER A 178 -10.46 -15.13 10.39
N SER A 179 -11.12 -14.01 10.70
CA SER A 179 -11.22 -12.86 9.80
C SER A 179 -9.88 -12.17 9.54
N ARG A 180 -9.70 -11.67 8.32
CA ARG A 180 -8.51 -10.91 7.93
C ARG A 180 -8.95 -9.59 7.32
N CYS A 181 -8.34 -8.50 7.77
CA CYS A 181 -8.50 -7.22 7.10
C CYS A 181 -7.77 -7.25 5.75
N VAL A 182 -8.28 -6.50 4.78
CA VAL A 182 -7.70 -6.38 3.43
C VAL A 182 -6.22 -5.98 3.50
N LYS A 183 -5.89 -5.06 4.41
CA LYS A 183 -4.51 -4.58 4.63
C LYS A 183 -3.56 -5.71 5.02
N CYS A 184 -3.94 -6.55 5.99
CA CYS A 184 -3.12 -7.66 6.43
C CYS A 184 -3.01 -8.73 5.36
N THR A 185 -4.09 -9.02 4.63
CA THR A 185 -4.08 -9.97 3.52
C THR A 185 -3.12 -9.55 2.40
N ILE A 186 -3.15 -8.27 2.00
CA ILE A 186 -2.24 -7.72 0.99
C ILE A 186 -0.78 -7.78 1.49
N GLN A 187 -0.58 -7.61 2.80
CA GLN A 187 0.74 -7.68 3.41
C GLN A 187 1.28 -9.11 3.53
N SER A 188 0.45 -10.08 3.91
CA SER A 188 0.83 -11.50 4.06
C SER A 188 0.99 -12.22 2.71
N ARG A 189 0.38 -11.70 1.64
CA ARG A 189 0.43 -12.28 0.28
C ARG A 189 -0.13 -13.69 0.22
N ASP A 190 -1.19 -13.94 0.97
CA ASP A 190 -1.85 -15.25 1.03
C ASP A 190 -2.57 -15.64 -0.28
N GLY A 191 -2.53 -14.79 -1.31
CA GLY A 191 -3.12 -15.06 -2.62
C GLY A 191 -4.65 -14.98 -2.69
N THR A 192 -5.32 -14.59 -1.61
CA THR A 192 -6.80 -14.45 -1.57
C THR A 192 -7.29 -13.19 -2.26
N VAL A 193 -6.52 -12.10 -2.20
CA VAL A 193 -6.73 -10.87 -2.99
C VAL A 193 -5.73 -10.88 -4.15
N LYS A 194 -6.23 -11.08 -5.36
CA LYS A 194 -5.43 -11.12 -6.60
C LYS A 194 -6.03 -10.20 -7.66
N ILE A 195 -5.16 -9.60 -8.47
CA ILE A 195 -5.56 -8.77 -9.60
C ILE A 195 -6.29 -9.64 -10.62
N GLY A 196 -7.39 -9.13 -11.18
CA GLY A 196 -8.18 -9.87 -12.17
C GLY A 196 -9.09 -10.95 -11.58
N ARG A 197 -9.13 -11.11 -10.25
CA ARG A 197 -10.12 -11.93 -9.54
C ARG A 197 -11.00 -11.03 -8.67
N LYS A 198 -12.28 -11.39 -8.57
CA LYS A 198 -13.18 -10.78 -7.59
C LYS A 198 -12.95 -11.43 -6.23
N THR A 199 -12.97 -10.61 -5.17
CA THR A 199 -12.86 -11.09 -3.80
C THR A 199 -14.12 -10.70 -3.04
N THR A 200 -14.72 -11.68 -2.36
CA THR A 200 -15.88 -11.45 -1.49
C THR A 200 -15.42 -10.85 -0.16
N LEU A 201 -15.94 -9.68 0.17
CA LEU A 201 -15.66 -9.00 1.44
C LEU A 201 -16.71 -9.36 2.49
N GLY A 202 -16.52 -8.87 3.72
CA GLY A 202 -17.37 -9.20 4.87
C GLY A 202 -18.84 -8.79 4.73
N ASN A 203 -19.20 -8.00 3.70
CA ASN A 203 -20.56 -7.62 3.37
C ASN A 203 -21.21 -8.56 2.35
N PHE A 204 -20.57 -9.70 2.06
CA PHE A 204 -21.02 -10.70 1.09
C PHE A 204 -21.07 -10.21 -0.37
N THR A 205 -20.54 -9.03 -0.65
CA THR A 205 -20.45 -8.52 -2.02
C THR A 205 -19.06 -8.75 -2.60
N GLU A 206 -19.03 -8.99 -3.90
CA GLU A 206 -17.80 -9.24 -4.65
C GLU A 206 -17.24 -7.95 -5.22
N TYR A 207 -15.96 -7.71 -4.96
CA TYR A 207 -15.27 -6.54 -5.50
C TYR A 207 -14.08 -6.92 -6.37
N TRP A 208 -13.87 -6.17 -7.44
CA TRP A 208 -12.67 -6.28 -8.26
C TRP A 208 -11.46 -5.73 -7.51
N THR A 209 -10.34 -6.43 -7.60
CA THR A 209 -9.04 -5.88 -7.18
C THR A 209 -8.50 -4.94 -8.25
N CYS A 210 -8.21 -3.69 -7.86
CA CYS A 210 -7.72 -2.67 -8.78
C CYS A 210 -6.38 -3.09 -9.39
N ARG A 211 -6.31 -3.07 -10.73
CA ARG A 211 -5.08 -3.33 -11.49
C ARG A 211 -3.97 -2.31 -11.25
N TRP A 212 -4.33 -1.14 -10.74
CA TRP A 212 -3.36 -0.08 -10.50
C TRP A 212 -2.67 -0.17 -9.14
N CYS A 213 -3.48 -0.19 -8.08
CA CYS A 213 -2.98 -0.14 -6.72
C CYS A 213 -2.99 -1.49 -6.00
N GLY A 214 -3.70 -2.50 -6.53
CA GLY A 214 -3.85 -3.81 -5.89
C GLY A 214 -4.86 -3.85 -4.74
N TRP A 215 -5.63 -2.78 -4.53
CA TRP A 215 -6.67 -2.72 -3.50
C TRP A 215 -8.05 -3.02 -4.09
N PRO A 216 -8.98 -3.62 -3.32
CA PRO A 216 -10.34 -3.83 -3.77
C PRO A 216 -11.06 -2.51 -4.05
N ILE A 217 -11.87 -2.49 -5.10
CA ILE A 217 -12.64 -1.33 -5.55
C ILE A 217 -13.97 -1.33 -4.82
N THR A 218 -13.97 -0.83 -3.59
CA THR A 218 -15.17 -0.74 -2.75
C THR A 218 -15.96 0.55 -2.97
N ALA A 219 -15.36 1.54 -3.65
CA ALA A 219 -15.95 2.83 -4.00
C ALA A 219 -15.44 3.29 -5.37
N ASP A 220 -16.26 4.11 -6.06
CA ASP A 220 -15.95 4.86 -7.30
C ASP A 220 -15.10 4.10 -8.33
N SER A 221 -15.74 3.15 -9.03
CA SER A 221 -15.16 2.51 -10.21
C SER A 221 -15.09 3.49 -11.39
N SER A 222 -14.11 3.31 -12.27
CA SER A 222 -14.02 4.09 -13.50
C SER A 222 -15.11 3.67 -14.50
N THR A 223 -15.73 4.65 -15.16
CA THR A 223 -16.68 4.41 -16.27
C THR A 223 -15.96 3.67 -17.41
N GLY A 224 -16.53 2.57 -17.89
CA GLY A 224 -15.95 1.73 -18.96
C GLY A 224 -14.80 0.80 -18.51
N HIS A 225 -14.18 1.04 -17.35
CA HIS A 225 -13.05 0.24 -16.84
C HIS A 225 -13.27 -0.17 -15.36
N PRO A 226 -14.14 -1.17 -15.08
CA PRO A 226 -14.54 -1.53 -13.72
C PRO A 226 -13.42 -2.12 -12.86
N GLN A 227 -12.27 -2.45 -13.46
CA GLN A 227 -11.09 -3.01 -12.79
C GLN A 227 -10.10 -1.94 -12.32
N PHE A 228 -10.47 -0.66 -12.39
CA PHE A 228 -9.70 0.47 -11.88
C PHE A 228 -10.55 1.37 -10.97
N HIS A 229 -9.95 1.89 -9.90
CA HIS A 229 -10.50 3.08 -9.24
C HIS A 229 -10.42 4.26 -10.22
N LYS A 230 -11.38 5.18 -10.17
CA LYS A 230 -11.41 6.38 -11.04
C LYS A 230 -10.06 7.13 -11.07
N ARG A 231 -9.54 7.53 -9.91
CA ARG A 231 -8.24 8.22 -9.78
C ARG A 231 -7.04 7.40 -10.28
N CYS A 232 -7.12 6.08 -10.17
CA CYS A 232 -6.07 5.20 -10.65
C CYS A 232 -6.08 5.09 -12.17
N TYR A 233 -7.25 5.10 -12.78
CA TYR A 233 -7.41 5.14 -14.22
C TYR A 233 -6.93 6.47 -14.81
N ASP A 234 -7.24 7.61 -14.17
CA ASP A 234 -6.76 8.92 -14.65
C ASP A 234 -5.22 8.97 -14.72
N ARG A 235 -4.55 8.46 -13.69
CA ARG A 235 -3.08 8.34 -13.68
C ARG A 235 -2.56 7.39 -14.76
N TYR A 236 -3.26 6.28 -14.97
CA TYR A 236 -2.92 5.34 -16.02
C TYR A 236 -3.05 5.97 -17.42
N ALA A 237 -4.12 6.73 -17.67
CA ALA A 237 -4.34 7.42 -18.92
C ALA A 237 -3.24 8.45 -19.23
N ILE A 238 -2.80 9.21 -18.22
CA ILE A 238 -1.66 10.15 -18.36
C ILE A 238 -0.38 9.40 -18.74
N VAL A 239 -0.12 8.26 -18.08
CA VAL A 239 1.04 7.42 -18.38
C VAL A 239 0.97 6.85 -19.80
N LEU A 240 -0.21 6.43 -20.25
CA LEU A 240 -0.43 5.93 -21.60
C LEU A 240 -0.18 7.03 -22.65
N LEU A 241 -0.64 8.25 -22.40
CA LEU A 241 -0.37 9.41 -23.26
C LEU A 241 1.13 9.73 -23.30
N ALA A 242 1.81 9.74 -22.15
CA ALA A 242 3.25 9.99 -22.07
C ALA A 242 4.05 8.94 -22.85
N PHE A 243 3.68 7.66 -22.74
CA PHE A 243 4.28 6.57 -23.52
C PHE A 243 4.12 6.79 -25.03
N PHE A 244 2.93 7.18 -25.49
CA PHE A 244 2.70 7.47 -26.90
C PHE A 244 3.56 8.64 -27.40
N LEU A 245 3.64 9.74 -26.64
CA LEU A 245 4.48 10.88 -26.97
C LEU A 245 5.97 10.53 -27.01
N LEU A 246 6.46 9.76 -26.04
CA LEU A 246 7.84 9.27 -26.02
C LEU A 246 8.15 8.36 -27.21
N GLY A 247 7.19 7.52 -27.62
CA GLY A 247 7.29 6.69 -28.83
C GLY A 247 7.48 7.54 -30.09
N TRP A 248 6.71 8.63 -30.24
CA TRP A 248 6.89 9.58 -31.35
C TRP A 248 8.26 10.26 -31.30
N ILE A 249 8.69 10.75 -30.14
CA ILE A 249 10.01 11.37 -29.98
C ILE A 249 11.11 10.38 -30.40
N GLN A 250 11.06 9.14 -29.90
CA GLN A 250 12.02 8.11 -30.25
C GLN A 250 12.01 7.78 -31.75
N PHE A 251 10.84 7.77 -32.38
CA PHE A 251 10.71 7.57 -33.82
C PHE A 251 11.34 8.72 -34.62
N PHE A 252 11.07 9.97 -34.25
CA PHE A 252 11.69 11.14 -34.87
C PHE A 252 13.21 11.14 -34.71
N LEU A 253 13.71 10.81 -33.51
CA LEU A 253 15.14 10.66 -33.26
C LEU A 253 15.78 9.59 -34.14
N GLY A 254 15.10 8.45 -34.33
CA GLY A 254 15.54 7.38 -35.22
C GLY A 254 15.61 7.82 -36.68
N ILE A 255 14.57 8.50 -37.18
CA ILE A 255 14.55 9.04 -38.56
C ILE A 255 15.65 10.09 -38.75
N ALA A 256 15.71 11.08 -37.86
CA ALA A 256 16.67 12.18 -37.96
C ALA A 256 18.11 11.68 -37.85
N GLY A 257 18.39 10.79 -36.88
CA GLY A 257 19.69 10.18 -36.71
C GLY A 257 20.14 9.39 -37.94
N SER A 258 19.26 8.54 -38.50
CA SER A 258 19.58 7.80 -39.72
C SER A 258 19.75 8.72 -40.93
N GLY A 259 18.88 9.72 -41.10
CA GLY A 259 18.96 10.68 -42.21
C GLY A 259 20.25 11.50 -42.21
N LEU A 260 20.68 11.97 -41.04
CA LEU A 260 21.96 12.67 -40.89
C LEU A 260 23.15 11.76 -41.19
N CYS A 261 23.13 10.51 -40.72
CA CYS A 261 24.13 9.51 -41.06
C CYS A 261 24.23 9.26 -42.57
N TRP A 262 23.09 9.16 -43.26
CA TRP A 262 23.06 8.95 -44.70
C TRP A 262 23.51 10.16 -45.50
N HIS A 263 23.22 11.37 -45.01
CA HIS A 263 23.63 12.60 -45.66
C HIS A 263 25.13 12.88 -45.51
N TYR A 264 25.64 12.84 -44.27
CA TYR A 264 27.02 13.24 -43.98
C TYR A 264 28.05 12.10 -44.09
N PHE A 265 27.65 10.84 -43.87
CA PHE A 265 28.56 9.69 -43.82
C PHE A 265 28.26 8.65 -44.91
N ARG A 266 27.67 9.06 -46.03
CA ARG A 266 27.29 8.18 -47.15
C ARG A 266 28.41 7.27 -47.67
N LYS A 267 29.66 7.73 -47.58
CA LYS A 267 30.83 7.00 -48.08
C LYS A 267 31.38 5.97 -47.09
N ASP A 268 31.02 6.08 -45.81
CA ASP A 268 31.48 5.17 -44.78
C ASP A 268 30.52 3.98 -44.63
N LYS A 269 30.96 2.80 -45.08
CA LYS A 269 30.18 1.57 -45.02
C LYS A 269 29.88 1.13 -43.58
N LEU A 270 30.74 1.47 -42.61
CA LEU A 270 30.56 1.16 -41.19
C LEU A 270 29.46 2.00 -40.55
N VAL A 271 29.10 3.14 -41.16
CA VAL A 271 27.98 3.98 -40.73
C VAL A 271 26.73 3.65 -41.54
N LEU A 272 26.85 3.57 -42.86
CA LEU A 272 25.71 3.45 -43.78
C LEU A 272 24.96 2.12 -43.60
N ALA A 273 25.66 0.98 -43.65
CA ALA A 273 24.99 -0.32 -43.60
C ALA A 273 24.25 -0.56 -42.28
N PRO A 274 24.85 -0.32 -41.09
CA PRO A 274 24.14 -0.53 -39.82
C PRO A 274 22.97 0.43 -39.61
N THR A 275 23.07 1.68 -40.08
CA THR A 275 21.97 2.67 -39.93
C THR A 275 20.78 2.36 -40.84
N ILE A 276 21.00 1.78 -42.03
CA ILE A 276 19.91 1.28 -42.89
C ILE A 276 19.21 0.09 -42.22
N VAL A 277 19.98 -0.91 -41.76
CA VAL A 277 19.39 -2.09 -41.10
C VAL A 277 18.66 -1.67 -39.82
N GLY A 278 19.27 -0.82 -39.00
CA GLY A 278 18.65 -0.29 -37.78
C GLY A 278 17.37 0.49 -38.06
N PHE A 279 17.31 1.26 -39.14
CA PHE A 279 16.10 1.95 -39.58
C PHE A 279 14.98 0.97 -39.96
N LEU A 280 15.28 -0.10 -40.70
CA LEU A 280 14.31 -1.14 -41.03
C LEU A 280 13.80 -1.87 -39.77
N LEU A 281 14.71 -2.23 -38.84
CA LEU A 281 14.33 -2.86 -37.57
C LEU A 281 13.47 -1.94 -36.70
N MET A 282 13.66 -0.62 -36.75
CA MET A 282 12.80 0.35 -36.07
C MET A 282 11.36 0.29 -36.58
N TRP A 283 11.15 0.18 -37.89
CA TRP A 283 9.81 -0.01 -38.46
C TRP A 283 9.18 -1.32 -38.01
N ILE A 284 9.96 -2.39 -37.93
CA ILE A 284 9.51 -3.68 -37.37
C ILE A 284 9.12 -3.53 -35.89
N CYS A 285 9.84 -2.71 -35.11
CA CYS A 285 9.45 -2.44 -33.72
C CYS A 285 8.10 -1.72 -33.65
N ILE A 286 7.86 -0.74 -34.53
CA ILE A 286 6.59 0.00 -34.57
C ILE A 286 5.43 -0.94 -34.94
N THR A 287 5.60 -1.76 -35.97
CA THR A 287 4.56 -2.74 -36.34
C THR A 287 4.30 -3.71 -35.20
N LEU A 288 5.35 -4.20 -34.53
CA LEU A 288 5.19 -5.05 -33.35
C LEU A 288 4.45 -4.37 -32.21
N ILE A 289 4.67 -3.07 -31.96
CA ILE A 289 3.94 -2.30 -30.93
C ILE A 289 2.47 -2.15 -31.33
N MET A 290 2.17 -1.82 -32.58
CA MET A 290 0.80 -1.64 -33.08
C MET A 290 -0.02 -2.93 -33.04
N PHE A 291 0.60 -4.07 -33.38
CA PHE A 291 -0.04 -5.38 -33.37
C PHE A 291 0.20 -6.16 -32.06
N ARG A 292 0.76 -5.49 -31.03
CA ARG A 292 1.12 -6.11 -29.77
C ARG A 292 -0.14 -6.51 -28.98
N GLY A 293 -0.54 -7.77 -29.11
CA GLY A 293 -1.44 -8.39 -28.14
C GLY A 293 -0.77 -8.48 -26.76
N ASN A 294 -1.58 -8.73 -25.72
CA ASN A 294 -1.15 -8.74 -24.31
C ASN A 294 -0.41 -10.03 -23.89
N LYS A 295 0.41 -10.61 -24.78
CA LYS A 295 1.06 -11.92 -24.62
C LYS A 295 2.52 -11.79 -24.14
N VAL A 296 2.95 -12.66 -23.23
CA VAL A 296 4.29 -12.66 -22.62
C VAL A 296 5.41 -12.88 -23.66
N ARG A 297 5.17 -13.71 -24.68
CA ARG A 297 6.14 -14.00 -25.75
C ARG A 297 6.62 -12.74 -26.50
N THR A 298 5.81 -11.68 -26.53
CA THR A 298 6.13 -10.46 -27.24
C THR A 298 7.20 -9.61 -26.55
N TYR A 299 7.42 -9.79 -25.23
CA TYR A 299 8.49 -9.06 -24.51
C TYR A 299 9.89 -9.54 -24.91
N ASN A 300 10.06 -10.85 -25.08
CA ASN A 300 11.35 -11.43 -25.51
C ASN A 300 11.72 -10.97 -26.93
N ILE A 301 10.74 -10.92 -27.84
CA ILE A 301 10.95 -10.45 -29.22
C ILE A 301 11.31 -8.96 -29.22
N ALA A 302 10.58 -8.15 -28.45
CA ALA A 302 10.88 -6.72 -28.34
C ALA A 302 12.28 -6.49 -27.75
N LEU A 303 12.65 -7.21 -26.68
CA LEU A 303 13.99 -7.14 -26.09
C LEU A 303 15.09 -7.48 -27.11
N PHE A 304 14.91 -8.58 -27.86
CA PHE A 304 15.86 -8.99 -28.89
C PHE A 304 16.05 -7.91 -29.96
N LEU A 305 14.96 -7.31 -30.44
CA LEU A 305 15.02 -6.24 -31.42
C LEU A 305 15.71 -4.97 -30.89
N GLU A 306 15.40 -4.57 -29.66
CA GLU A 306 16.06 -3.42 -29.04
C GLU A 306 17.57 -3.65 -28.86
N LEU A 307 17.98 -4.88 -28.49
CA LEU A 307 19.39 -5.28 -28.42
C LEU A 307 20.07 -5.31 -29.80
N ALA A 308 19.37 -5.78 -30.84
CA ALA A 308 19.89 -5.78 -32.20
C ALA A 308 20.08 -4.33 -32.70
N ILE A 309 19.10 -3.46 -32.47
CA ILE A 309 19.18 -2.05 -32.85
C ILE A 309 20.34 -1.37 -32.12
N ILE A 310 20.43 -1.48 -30.78
CA ILE A 310 21.52 -0.81 -30.05
C ILE A 310 22.89 -1.32 -30.49
N GLY A 311 23.03 -2.63 -30.77
CA GLY A 311 24.26 -3.23 -31.29
C GLY A 311 24.65 -2.66 -32.65
N LEU A 312 23.69 -2.47 -33.56
CA LEU A 312 23.92 -1.85 -34.87
C LEU A 312 24.39 -0.40 -34.77
N TRP A 313 23.97 0.34 -33.74
CA TRP A 313 24.39 1.74 -33.54
C TRP A 313 25.80 1.90 -32.96
N ILE A 314 26.42 0.84 -32.43
CA ILE A 314 27.79 0.88 -31.90
C ILE A 314 28.81 1.20 -33.01
N ALA A 315 28.70 0.55 -34.17
CA ALA A 315 29.64 0.77 -35.29
C ALA A 315 29.60 2.20 -35.86
N PRO A 316 28.41 2.80 -36.13
CA PRO A 316 28.28 4.21 -36.47
C PRO A 316 28.92 5.15 -35.44
N VAL A 317 28.63 4.96 -34.15
CA VAL A 317 29.20 5.80 -33.08
C VAL A 317 30.71 5.69 -33.06
N TYR A 318 31.25 4.47 -33.13
CA TYR A 318 32.69 4.24 -33.16
C TYR A 318 33.35 4.96 -34.34
N SER A 319 32.78 4.84 -35.55
CA SER A 319 33.38 5.46 -36.74
C SER A 319 33.32 6.99 -36.69
N ILE A 320 32.18 7.56 -36.28
CA ILE A 320 32.00 9.02 -36.16
C ILE A 320 32.95 9.61 -35.11
N VAL A 321 33.10 8.94 -33.95
CA VAL A 321 34.02 9.37 -32.88
C VAL A 321 35.48 9.26 -33.32
N LYS A 322 35.84 8.18 -34.01
CA LYS A 322 37.19 8.02 -34.57
C LYS A 322 37.52 9.13 -35.58
N GLY A 323 36.56 9.49 -36.43
CA GLY A 323 36.70 10.61 -37.38
C GLY A 323 36.87 11.96 -36.68
N LEU A 324 36.13 12.21 -35.60
CA LEU A 324 36.25 13.42 -34.77
C LEU A 324 37.61 13.56 -34.09
N GLY A 325 38.27 12.45 -33.75
CA GLY A 325 39.60 12.46 -33.14
C GLY A 325 40.72 12.79 -34.14
N HIS A 326 40.47 12.68 -35.44
CA HIS A 326 41.48 12.87 -36.49
C HIS A 326 41.33 14.22 -37.23
N GLU A 327 40.13 14.81 -37.30
CA GLU A 327 39.93 16.15 -37.86
C GLU A 327 40.20 17.25 -36.82
N SER A 328 41.14 18.16 -37.11
CA SER A 328 41.46 19.32 -36.25
C SER A 328 40.31 20.34 -36.11
N SER A 329 39.32 20.30 -37.01
CA SER A 329 38.15 21.19 -36.99
C SER A 329 36.87 20.38 -36.80
N LYS A 330 36.29 20.45 -35.60
CA LYS A 330 35.05 19.76 -35.25
C LYS A 330 33.85 20.42 -35.94
N LYS A 331 33.35 19.81 -37.00
CA LYS A 331 32.15 20.29 -37.71
C LYS A 331 30.91 20.19 -36.79
N PRO A 332 30.09 21.24 -36.67
CA PRO A 332 28.91 21.24 -35.79
C PRO A 332 27.87 20.18 -36.20
N SER A 333 27.75 19.87 -37.49
CA SER A 333 26.87 18.82 -38.01
C SER A 333 27.24 17.42 -37.49
N THR A 334 28.54 17.13 -37.37
CA THR A 334 29.04 15.86 -36.83
C THR A 334 28.70 15.73 -35.35
N ILE A 335 28.86 16.80 -34.58
CA ILE A 335 28.49 16.83 -33.16
C ILE A 335 26.98 16.64 -33.00
N ALA A 336 26.16 17.36 -33.78
CA ALA A 336 24.71 17.22 -33.76
C ALA A 336 24.25 15.79 -34.09
N THR A 337 24.87 15.17 -35.11
CA THR A 337 24.62 13.77 -35.46
C THR A 337 24.93 12.84 -34.29
N LEU A 338 26.10 12.99 -33.66
CA LEU A 338 26.50 12.17 -32.52
C LEU A 338 25.56 12.33 -31.32
N VAL A 339 25.09 13.56 -31.04
CA VAL A 339 24.14 13.84 -29.96
C VAL A 339 22.81 13.14 -30.22
N LEU A 340 22.24 13.28 -31.43
CA LEU A 340 20.96 12.64 -31.77
C LEU A 340 21.06 11.11 -31.72
N VAL A 341 22.17 10.55 -32.20
CA VAL A 341 22.45 9.11 -32.10
C VAL A 341 22.58 8.68 -30.63
N GLY A 342 23.31 9.45 -29.82
CA GLY A 342 23.48 9.18 -28.40
C GLY A 342 22.16 9.19 -27.62
N ILE A 343 21.29 10.18 -27.88
CA ILE A 343 19.96 10.25 -27.27
C ILE A 343 19.10 9.06 -27.72
N ASN A 344 19.11 8.72 -29.02
CA ASN A 344 18.39 7.54 -29.51
C ASN A 344 18.90 6.25 -28.81
N MET A 345 20.21 6.06 -28.68
CA MET A 345 20.79 4.91 -27.97
C MET A 345 20.38 4.88 -26.50
N LEU A 346 20.31 6.03 -25.83
CA LEU A 346 19.85 6.12 -24.44
C LEU A 346 18.38 5.67 -24.30
N PHE A 347 17.50 6.11 -25.21
CA PHE A 347 16.10 5.66 -25.24
C PHE A 347 16.00 4.14 -25.44
N ARG A 348 16.82 3.59 -26.35
CA ARG A 348 16.88 2.14 -26.60
C ARG A 348 17.39 1.37 -25.37
N LEU A 349 18.36 1.92 -24.64
CA LEU A 349 18.86 1.34 -23.40
C LEU A 349 17.77 1.29 -22.32
N LEU A 350 17.02 2.37 -22.14
CA LEU A 350 15.87 2.40 -21.23
C LEU A 350 14.82 1.35 -21.65
N ASN A 351 14.62 1.16 -22.96
CA ASN A 351 13.73 0.12 -23.48
C ASN A 351 14.22 -1.30 -23.15
N ILE A 352 15.52 -1.55 -23.25
CA ILE A 352 16.12 -2.84 -22.87
C ILE A 352 15.90 -3.10 -21.38
N ILE A 353 16.24 -2.14 -20.52
CA ILE A 353 16.10 -2.28 -19.06
C ILE A 353 14.64 -2.53 -18.70
N GLY A 354 13.69 -1.76 -19.24
CA GLY A 354 12.27 -1.95 -18.93
C GLY A 354 11.72 -3.30 -19.44
N ASN A 355 12.15 -3.78 -20.61
CA ASN A 355 11.77 -5.12 -21.07
C ASN A 355 12.34 -6.24 -20.19
N ILE A 356 13.57 -6.10 -19.67
CA ILE A 356 14.15 -7.05 -18.69
C ILE A 356 13.30 -7.09 -17.41
N VAL A 357 12.88 -5.92 -16.90
CA VAL A 357 11.99 -5.84 -15.73
C VAL A 357 10.63 -6.48 -16.02
N LEU A 358 10.07 -6.29 -17.22
CA LEU A 358 8.81 -6.88 -17.64
C LEU A 358 8.86 -8.41 -17.76
N ILE A 359 10.01 -8.97 -18.14
CA ILE A 359 10.27 -10.42 -18.20
C ILE A 359 10.45 -11.00 -16.80
N SER A 360 11.01 -10.21 -15.87
CA SER A 360 11.23 -10.61 -14.47
C SER A 360 9.93 -10.67 -13.62
N GLU A 361 8.76 -10.60 -14.26
CA GLU A 361 7.42 -10.65 -13.63
C GLU A 361 7.27 -9.69 -12.45
N TYR A 362 7.77 -8.47 -12.61
CA TYR A 362 7.69 -7.48 -11.56
C TYR A 362 6.23 -7.10 -11.23
N ASP A 363 5.76 -7.53 -10.07
CA ASP A 363 4.44 -7.17 -9.57
C ASP A 363 4.47 -5.77 -8.92
N ARG A 364 3.86 -4.82 -9.64
CA ARG A 364 3.78 -3.42 -9.22
C ARG A 364 2.93 -3.20 -7.97
N THR A 365 1.92 -4.01 -7.71
CA THR A 365 1.04 -3.79 -6.54
C THR A 365 1.79 -3.88 -5.21
N ARG A 366 2.98 -4.48 -5.22
CA ARG A 366 3.95 -4.52 -4.12
C ARG A 366 4.36 -3.14 -3.57
N HIS A 367 4.14 -2.05 -4.31
CA HIS A 367 4.41 -0.69 -3.85
C HIS A 367 3.49 -0.23 -2.74
N TYR A 368 2.23 -0.66 -2.81
CA TYR A 368 1.17 -0.20 -1.93
C TYR A 368 1.04 -1.08 -0.68
N VAL A 369 1.98 -2.01 -0.50
CA VAL A 369 2.07 -2.85 0.70
C VAL A 369 2.65 -2.01 1.85
N PRO A 370 1.98 -1.94 3.00
CA PRO A 370 2.52 -1.25 4.17
C PRO A 370 3.79 -1.97 4.68
N ARG A 371 4.78 -1.20 5.16
CA ARG A 371 6.07 -1.68 5.71
C ARG A 371 7.06 -2.26 4.69
N ILE A 372 7.22 -1.62 3.54
CA ILE A 372 8.32 -1.94 2.61
C ILE A 372 9.68 -1.44 3.15
N PRO A 373 10.77 -2.22 2.96
CA PRO A 373 12.12 -1.81 3.33
C PRO A 373 12.55 -0.57 2.54
N ILE A 374 13.43 0.24 3.13
CA ILE A 374 13.83 1.57 2.61
C ILE A 374 14.35 1.46 1.17
N TRP A 375 15.21 0.48 0.87
CA TRP A 375 15.73 0.27 -0.48
C TRP A 375 14.63 0.05 -1.52
N ARG A 376 13.58 -0.71 -1.17
CA ARG A 376 12.44 -0.93 -2.06
C ARG A 376 11.60 0.34 -2.24
N ARG A 377 11.59 1.28 -1.30
CA ARG A 377 10.89 2.58 -1.49
C ARG A 377 11.49 3.38 -2.63
N PHE A 378 12.80 3.28 -2.86
CA PHE A 378 13.49 3.95 -3.96
C PHE A 378 13.49 3.13 -5.25
N MET A 379 13.76 1.83 -5.19
CA MET A 379 13.84 1.00 -6.40
C MET A 379 12.47 0.77 -7.05
N ASN A 380 11.42 0.64 -6.25
CA ASN A 380 10.08 0.39 -6.76
C ASN A 380 9.58 1.48 -7.75
N PRO A 381 9.61 2.79 -7.43
CA PRO A 381 9.17 3.81 -8.38
C PRO A 381 10.02 3.85 -9.63
N ILE A 382 11.34 3.59 -9.54
CA ILE A 382 12.23 3.52 -10.70
C ILE A 382 11.82 2.35 -11.62
N LEU A 383 11.63 1.15 -11.07
CA LEU A 383 11.19 -0.02 -11.82
C LEU A 383 9.82 0.20 -12.46
N THR A 384 8.89 0.84 -11.74
CA THR A 384 7.59 1.22 -12.29
C THR A 384 7.71 2.24 -13.42
N ALA A 385 8.56 3.25 -13.28
CA ALA A 385 8.82 4.22 -14.34
C ALA A 385 9.39 3.54 -15.59
N LEU A 386 10.32 2.59 -15.43
CA LEU A 386 10.89 1.80 -16.54
C LEU A 386 9.85 0.89 -17.22
N ILE A 387 8.95 0.27 -16.44
CA ILE A 387 7.83 -0.50 -16.99
C ILE A 387 6.91 0.39 -17.82
N PHE A 388 6.61 1.60 -17.33
CA PHE A 388 5.73 2.54 -18.01
C PHE A 388 6.39 3.24 -19.20
N TRP A 389 7.70 3.44 -19.14
CA TRP A 389 8.52 3.87 -20.26
C TRP A 389 8.43 2.87 -21.42
N THR A 390 8.39 1.57 -21.11
CA THR A 390 8.49 0.52 -22.14
C THR A 390 7.16 -0.05 -22.59
N TYR A 391 6.22 -0.27 -21.67
CA TYR A 391 4.91 -0.82 -22.01
C TYR A 391 3.90 -0.62 -20.87
N PRO A 392 3.20 0.53 -20.82
CA PRO A 392 2.26 0.82 -19.74
C PRO A 392 1.03 -0.09 -19.74
N GLN A 393 0.64 -0.61 -20.91
CA GLN A 393 -0.41 -1.63 -21.08
C GLN A 393 -0.12 -2.93 -20.30
N HIS A 394 1.08 -3.10 -19.74
CA HIS A 394 1.35 -4.13 -18.75
C HIS A 394 0.35 -4.12 -17.57
N ALA A 395 -0.14 -2.94 -17.15
CA ALA A 395 -1.15 -2.82 -16.10
C ALA A 395 -2.48 -3.52 -16.47
N GLU A 396 -2.76 -3.67 -17.76
CA GLU A 396 -3.95 -4.31 -18.29
C GLU A 396 -3.74 -5.80 -18.57
N ARG A 397 -2.56 -6.38 -18.28
CA ARG A 397 -2.26 -7.80 -18.52
C ARG A 397 -3.43 -8.65 -18.04
N LYS A 398 -4.09 -9.35 -18.97
CA LYS A 398 -5.03 -10.41 -18.61
C LYS A 398 -4.19 -11.46 -17.88
N PHE A 399 -4.23 -11.44 -16.55
CA PHE A 399 -3.78 -12.62 -15.80
C PHE A 399 -4.60 -13.77 -16.35
N PRO A 400 -3.97 -14.88 -16.74
CA PRO A 400 -4.75 -16.05 -17.11
C PRO A 400 -5.77 -16.28 -15.99
N PRO A 401 -7.01 -16.70 -16.31
CA PRO A 401 -7.82 -17.33 -15.28
C PRO A 401 -6.93 -18.46 -14.74
N ASP A 402 -6.39 -18.29 -13.52
CA ASP A 402 -5.82 -19.39 -12.77
C ASP A 402 -6.90 -20.47 -12.86
N TYR A 403 -6.59 -21.53 -13.60
CA TYR A 403 -7.49 -22.56 -14.11
C TYR A 403 -8.73 -22.76 -13.24
N SER A 404 -9.89 -22.70 -13.90
CA SER A 404 -11.19 -23.16 -13.36
C SER A 404 -11.05 -24.46 -12.59
#